data_AF-A0AAP2GJX7-F1
#
_entry.id   AF-A0AAP2GJX7-F1
#
_cell.length_a   1.000
_cell.length_b   1.000
_cell.length_c   1.000
_cell.angle_alpha   90.00
_cell.angle_beta   90.00
_cell.angle_gamma   90.00
#
_symmetry.space_group_name_H-M   'P 1'
#
loop_
_entity.id
_entity.type
_entity.pdbx_description
1 polymer ?
#
loop_
_entity_poly.entity_id
_entity_poly.type
_entity_poly.pdbx_seq_one_letter_code
_entity_poly.pdbx_strand_id
1 'polypeptide(L)'
;MLLIDCSRGDAGTINVGAGSDYAINDLNWHHVAVVGDGKSVRFYVDGVASGYNTTITSFSMGPSANDVLIGATRNAAPGVVLPMHGAIDELHIFDKALSDSEIRLLAAGASTEDYRPGAETGGPVVPVCLPGAACGVE
;
A
#
# COMPACT_ATOMS: atom_id res chain seq x y z
N MET A 1 -3.34 4.90 6.91
CA MET A 1 -2.51 3.92 6.15
C MET A 1 -3.34 3.41 4.98
N LEU A 2 -2.73 3.20 3.81
CA LEU A 2 -3.41 2.68 2.61
C LEU A 2 -2.55 1.60 1.95
N LEU A 3 -3.17 0.48 1.58
CA LEU A 3 -2.58 -0.60 0.78
C LEU A 3 -3.50 -0.90 -0.39
N ILE A 4 -2.90 -1.06 -1.56
CA ILE A 4 -3.60 -1.30 -2.81
C ILE A 4 -2.75 -2.22 -3.67
N ASP A 5 -3.36 -3.29 -4.18
CA ASP A 5 -2.82 -3.97 -5.34
C ASP A 5 -3.27 -3.22 -6.59
N CYS A 6 -2.31 -2.81 -7.42
CA CYS A 6 -2.61 -2.12 -8.65
C CYS A 6 -1.86 -2.74 -9.83
N SER A 7 -2.54 -2.80 -10.95
CA SER A 7 -1.93 -3.06 -12.24
C SER A 7 -2.16 -1.87 -13.16
N ARG A 8 -1.24 -1.67 -14.09
CA ARG A 8 -1.29 -0.58 -15.05
C ARG A 8 -2.07 -0.99 -16.30
N GLY A 9 -2.80 -0.04 -16.90
CA GLY A 9 -3.63 -0.26 -18.10
C GLY A 9 -2.96 0.10 -19.44
N ASP A 10 -2.10 1.12 -19.50
CA ASP A 10 -1.50 1.69 -20.75
C ASP A 10 -0.12 2.31 -20.50
N ALA A 11 0.67 2.62 -21.57
CA ALA A 11 2.08 3.11 -21.67
C ALA A 11 2.62 4.25 -20.74
N GLY A 12 1.88 4.70 -19.72
CA GLY A 12 2.34 5.64 -18.68
C GLY A 12 3.13 5.03 -17.49
N THR A 13 3.42 5.83 -16.47
CA THR A 13 4.15 5.38 -15.26
C THR A 13 3.30 5.64 -14.02
N ILE A 14 3.25 4.67 -13.09
CA ILE A 14 2.77 4.94 -11.73
C ILE A 14 3.99 5.33 -10.89
N ASN A 15 4.04 6.56 -10.41
CA ASN A 15 5.10 7.06 -9.52
C ASN A 15 4.70 6.82 -8.07
N VAL A 16 5.54 6.14 -7.29
CA VAL A 16 5.25 5.76 -5.91
C VAL A 16 6.01 6.65 -4.91
N GLY A 17 5.45 7.82 -4.67
CA GLY A 17 5.99 8.83 -3.75
C GLY A 17 6.27 10.17 -4.44
N ALA A 18 6.00 11.28 -3.75
CA ALA A 18 6.28 12.61 -4.28
C ALA A 18 7.80 12.83 -4.34
N GLY A 19 8.40 12.81 -5.53
CA GLY A 19 9.85 13.00 -5.72
C GLY A 19 10.70 11.72 -5.65
N SER A 20 10.09 10.54 -5.67
CA SER A 20 10.81 9.27 -5.86
C SER A 20 11.02 8.98 -7.35
N ASP A 21 12.18 8.44 -7.72
CA ASP A 21 12.40 7.82 -9.05
C ASP A 21 11.82 6.39 -9.14
N TYR A 22 11.12 5.94 -8.09
CA TYR A 22 10.49 4.62 -8.07
C TYR A 22 9.23 4.62 -8.94
N ALA A 23 9.35 3.96 -10.09
CA ALA A 23 8.38 3.94 -11.16
C ALA A 23 7.95 2.51 -11.47
N ILE A 24 6.64 2.24 -11.39
CA ILE A 24 6.04 1.03 -11.94
C ILE A 24 5.75 1.30 -13.42
N ASN A 25 6.49 0.62 -14.29
CA ASN A 25 6.50 0.85 -15.73
C ASN A 25 6.16 -0.41 -16.57
N ASP A 26 5.72 -1.48 -15.92
CA ASP A 26 5.25 -2.70 -16.59
C ASP A 26 3.71 -2.83 -16.50
N LEU A 27 3.18 -4.00 -16.86
CA LEU A 27 1.75 -4.33 -16.84
C LEU A 27 1.40 -5.36 -15.76
N ASN A 28 2.34 -5.69 -14.89
CA ASN A 28 2.13 -6.68 -13.84
C ASN A 28 1.34 -6.07 -12.68
N TRP A 29 0.80 -6.94 -11.84
CA TRP A 29 0.25 -6.54 -10.55
C TRP A 29 1.39 -6.20 -9.61
N HIS A 30 1.26 -5.08 -8.92
CA HIS A 30 2.15 -4.64 -7.86
C HIS A 30 1.37 -4.33 -6.60
N HIS A 31 1.92 -4.74 -5.47
CA HIS A 31 1.38 -4.35 -4.18
C HIS A 31 2.02 -3.03 -3.75
N VAL A 32 1.21 -1.98 -3.60
CA VAL A 32 1.66 -0.64 -3.19
C VAL A 32 1.09 -0.28 -1.82
N ALA A 33 1.96 0.17 -0.91
CA ALA A 33 1.53 0.62 0.41
C ALA A 33 2.13 1.96 0.82
N VAL A 34 1.35 2.73 1.58
CA VAL A 34 1.76 4.03 2.16
C VAL A 34 1.51 4.03 3.67
N VAL A 35 2.61 4.09 4.42
CA VAL A 35 2.65 4.05 5.88
C VAL A 35 2.96 5.44 6.41
N GLY A 36 2.02 6.05 7.13
CA GLY A 36 2.22 7.30 7.86
C GLY A 36 2.11 7.07 9.37
N ASP A 37 3.07 7.57 10.15
CA ASP A 37 3.08 7.49 11.62
C ASP A 37 2.87 8.87 12.30
N GLY A 38 2.49 9.88 11.51
CA GLY A 38 2.33 11.26 11.95
C GLY A 38 3.64 12.07 12.01
N LYS A 39 4.81 11.44 11.83
CA LYS A 39 6.12 12.09 11.76
C LYS A 39 6.83 11.85 10.43
N SER A 40 6.58 10.69 9.82
CA SER A 40 7.19 10.23 8.59
C SER A 40 6.16 9.54 7.70
N VAL A 41 6.42 9.56 6.39
CA VAL A 41 5.67 8.77 5.40
C VAL A 41 6.66 7.86 4.68
N ARG A 42 6.32 6.57 4.63
CA ARG A 42 7.10 5.53 3.96
C ARG A 42 6.25 4.87 2.88
N PHE A 43 6.85 4.67 1.72
CA PHE A 43 6.25 4.03 0.57
C PHE A 43 6.85 2.63 0.36
N TYR A 44 6.03 1.69 -0.07
CA TYR A 44 6.43 0.31 -0.32
C TYR A 44 5.89 -0.14 -1.66
N VAL A 45 6.69 -0.93 -2.37
CA VAL A 45 6.30 -1.65 -3.58
C VAL A 45 6.74 -3.10 -3.43
N ASP A 46 5.81 -4.03 -3.67
CA ASP A 46 6.01 -5.48 -3.57
C ASP A 46 6.61 -5.88 -2.21
N GLY A 47 6.13 -5.24 -1.14
CA GLY A 47 6.56 -5.48 0.24
C GLY A 47 7.88 -4.82 0.62
N VAL A 48 8.60 -4.20 -0.31
CA VAL A 48 9.91 -3.57 -0.08
C VAL A 48 9.74 -2.06 0.03
N ALA A 49 10.32 -1.46 1.06
CA ALA A 49 10.35 0.00 1.19
C ALA A 49 11.09 0.59 -0.02
N SER A 50 10.50 1.58 -0.70
CA SER A 50 11.05 2.16 -1.94
C SER A 50 12.36 2.94 -1.75
N GLY A 51 12.94 2.93 -0.54
CA GLY A 51 14.09 3.74 -0.14
C GLY A 51 13.75 5.23 0.02
N TYR A 52 12.54 5.65 -0.37
CA TYR A 52 12.05 7.01 -0.22
C TYR A 52 11.33 7.17 1.11
N ASN A 53 12.09 7.53 2.14
CA ASN A 53 11.58 8.01 3.42
C ASN A 53 11.60 9.54 3.40
N THR A 54 10.51 10.16 2.96
CA THR A 54 10.41 11.61 3.15
C THR A 54 10.13 11.87 4.63
N THR A 55 11.12 12.42 5.33
CA THR A 55 10.89 13.07 6.61
C THR A 55 10.14 14.35 6.30
N ILE A 56 8.82 14.27 6.25
CA ILE A 56 8.00 15.42 5.92
C ILE A 56 7.97 16.31 7.16
N THR A 57 8.63 17.47 7.09
CA THR A 57 8.67 18.46 8.17
C THR A 57 7.32 19.14 8.41
N SER A 58 6.35 18.99 7.50
CA SER A 58 5.02 19.60 7.57
C SER A 58 3.90 18.72 7.01
N PHE A 59 3.87 17.42 7.37
CA PHE A 59 2.72 16.57 7.06
C PHE A 59 1.67 16.66 8.17
N SER A 60 0.49 17.13 7.81
CA SER A 60 -0.68 17.09 8.69
C SER A 60 -1.68 16.09 8.12
N MET A 61 -1.84 14.94 8.78
CA MET A 61 -3.02 14.08 8.61
C MET A 61 -4.20 14.68 9.39
N GLY A 62 -4.61 15.88 8.97
CA GLY A 62 -5.81 16.53 9.48
C GLY A 62 -7.05 16.08 8.71
N PRO A 63 -8.26 16.30 9.27
CA PRO A 63 -9.50 16.10 8.53
C PRO A 63 -9.45 16.93 7.24
N SER A 64 -9.66 16.27 6.11
CA SER A 64 -9.79 16.94 4.82
C SER A 64 -11.27 17.17 4.52
N ALA A 65 -11.60 18.32 3.93
CA ALA A 65 -12.91 18.56 3.35
C ALA A 65 -13.07 17.89 1.96
N ASN A 66 -12.00 17.29 1.44
CA ASN A 66 -12.01 16.60 0.15
C ASN A 66 -12.39 15.13 0.32
N ASP A 67 -13.13 14.60 -0.66
CA ASP A 67 -13.40 13.17 -0.76
C ASP A 67 -12.11 12.36 -0.95
N VAL A 68 -12.08 11.15 -0.38
CA VAL A 68 -11.08 10.14 -0.69
C VAL A 68 -11.34 9.65 -2.11
N LEU A 69 -10.32 9.72 -2.97
CA LEU A 69 -10.38 9.21 -4.33
C LEU A 69 -9.59 7.91 -4.42
N ILE A 70 -10.19 6.90 -5.04
CA ILE A 70 -9.55 5.64 -5.43
C ILE A 70 -9.49 5.60 -6.95
N GLY A 71 -8.33 5.24 -7.50
CA GLY A 71 -8.11 5.24 -8.95
C GLY A 71 -8.05 6.62 -9.60
N ALA A 72 -7.83 7.69 -8.82
CA ALA A 72 -7.61 9.03 -9.33
C ALA A 72 -6.91 9.93 -8.31
N THR A 73 -6.28 11.01 -8.79
CA THR A 73 -5.72 12.07 -7.93
C THR A 73 -6.24 13.44 -8.34
N ARG A 74 -6.21 14.41 -7.43
CA ARG A 74 -6.55 15.81 -7.74
C ARG A 74 -5.28 16.57 -8.12
N ASN A 75 -5.35 17.37 -9.16
CA ASN A 75 -4.29 18.34 -9.46
C ASN A 75 -4.41 19.55 -8.49
N ALA A 76 -3.35 20.35 -8.38
CA ALA A 76 -3.36 21.63 -7.65
C ALA A 76 -4.40 22.63 -8.22
N ALA A 77 -4.82 22.47 -9.49
CA ALA A 77 -5.90 23.24 -10.07
C ALA A 77 -7.28 22.72 -9.63
N PRO A 78 -8.20 23.59 -9.14
CA PRO A 78 -9.53 23.18 -8.71
C PRO A 78 -10.31 22.46 -9.81
N GLY A 79 -10.98 21.36 -9.46
CA GLY A 79 -11.87 20.62 -10.35
C GLY A 79 -11.19 19.67 -11.34
N VAL A 80 -9.85 19.61 -11.38
CA VAL A 80 -9.12 18.69 -12.24
C VAL A 80 -8.81 17.39 -11.50
N VAL A 81 -9.39 16.29 -11.97
CA VAL A 81 -9.14 14.93 -11.51
C VAL A 81 -8.37 14.18 -12.58
N LEU A 82 -7.24 13.58 -12.21
CA LEU A 82 -6.39 12.77 -13.06
C LEU A 82 -6.68 11.29 -12.77
N PRO A 83 -7.29 10.55 -13.71
CA PRO A 83 -7.59 9.13 -13.49
C PRO A 83 -6.32 8.28 -13.55
N MET A 84 -6.34 7.19 -12.79
CA MET A 84 -5.41 6.09 -12.97
C MET A 84 -5.90 5.21 -14.11
N HIS A 85 -5.00 4.89 -15.04
CA HIS A 85 -5.26 3.94 -16.10
C HIS A 85 -4.71 2.58 -15.67
N GLY A 86 -5.59 1.69 -15.22
CA GLY A 86 -5.21 0.41 -14.65
C GLY A 86 -6.34 -0.27 -13.87
N ALA A 87 -6.02 -1.38 -13.21
CA ALA A 87 -6.94 -2.06 -12.29
C ALA A 87 -6.44 -1.94 -10.85
N ILE A 88 -7.39 -2.01 -9.91
CA ILE A 88 -7.17 -1.97 -8.47
C ILE A 88 -7.84 -3.20 -7.88
N ASP A 89 -7.15 -3.87 -6.97
CA ASP A 89 -7.68 -4.97 -6.17
C ASP A 89 -7.18 -4.88 -4.72
N GLU A 90 -7.79 -5.65 -3.82
CA GLU A 90 -7.36 -5.83 -2.41
C GLU A 90 -7.02 -4.50 -1.69
N LEU A 91 -7.96 -3.55 -1.76
CA LEU A 91 -7.84 -2.24 -1.12
C LEU A 91 -8.05 -2.34 0.40
N HIS A 92 -7.05 -1.92 1.17
CA HIS A 92 -7.13 -1.86 2.63
C HIS A 92 -6.74 -0.49 3.18
N ILE A 93 -7.48 -0.02 4.18
CA ILE A 93 -7.19 1.21 4.92
C ILE A 93 -7.09 0.87 6.41
N PHE A 94 -5.97 1.24 7.03
CA PHE A 94 -5.75 1.06 8.46
C PHE A 94 -5.61 2.40 9.19
N ASP A 95 -6.04 2.41 10.45
CA ASP A 95 -5.92 3.52 11.39
C ASP A 95 -4.57 3.51 12.15
N LYS A 96 -3.82 2.40 12.09
CA LYS A 96 -2.45 2.27 12.60
C LYS A 96 -1.38 2.30 11.51
N ALA A 97 -0.17 2.69 11.90
CA ALA A 97 1.03 2.43 11.12
C ALA A 97 1.39 0.93 11.23
N LEU A 98 1.53 0.27 10.09
CA LEU A 98 2.00 -1.10 9.94
C LEU A 98 3.54 -1.10 9.89
N SER A 99 4.11 -2.17 10.42
CA SER A 99 5.52 -2.52 10.35
C SER A 99 5.90 -3.07 8.97
N ASP A 100 7.19 -3.01 8.67
CA ASP A 100 7.77 -3.54 7.43
C ASP A 100 7.53 -5.05 7.26
N SER A 101 7.37 -5.79 8.35
CA SER A 101 6.99 -7.22 8.32
C SER A 101 5.53 -7.42 7.97
N GLU A 102 4.62 -6.62 8.54
CA GLU A 102 3.19 -6.67 8.21
C GLU A 102 2.96 -6.33 6.74
N ILE A 103 3.63 -5.30 6.22
CA ILE A 103 3.55 -4.93 4.79
C ILE A 103 4.06 -6.04 3.88
N ARG A 104 5.15 -6.72 4.25
CA ARG A 104 5.69 -7.86 3.48
C ARG A 104 4.73 -9.04 3.42
N LEU A 105 4.02 -9.32 4.52
CA LEU A 105 3.03 -10.40 4.54
C LEU A 105 1.84 -10.08 3.64
N LEU A 106 1.35 -8.84 3.69
CA LEU A 106 0.22 -8.41 2.85
C LEU A 106 0.60 -8.41 1.36
N ALA A 107 1.81 -7.95 1.02
CA ALA A 107 2.34 -8.04 -0.35
C ALA A 107 2.49 -9.47 -0.88
N ALA A 108 2.59 -10.47 0.01
CA ALA A 108 2.65 -11.88 -0.36
C ALA A 108 1.24 -12.53 -0.48
N GLY A 109 0.17 -11.75 -0.37
CA GLY A 109 -1.22 -12.22 -0.48
C GLY A 109 -1.80 -12.75 0.83
N ALA A 110 -1.27 -12.36 1.99
CA ALA A 110 -1.92 -12.65 3.26
C ALA A 110 -3.26 -11.91 3.35
N SER A 111 -4.33 -12.61 3.72
CA SER A 111 -5.66 -12.01 3.85
C SER A 111 -5.71 -11.08 5.07
N THR A 112 -6.44 -9.98 4.98
CA THR A 112 -6.66 -9.12 6.15
C THR A 112 -7.63 -9.73 7.17
N GLU A 113 -8.35 -10.80 6.84
CA GLU A 113 -9.13 -11.55 7.82
C GLU A 113 -8.23 -12.27 8.83
N ASP A 114 -7.03 -12.69 8.41
CA ASP A 114 -6.01 -13.26 9.29
C ASP A 114 -5.25 -12.18 10.09
N TYR A 115 -5.32 -10.93 9.62
CA TYR A 115 -4.67 -9.80 10.26
C TYR A 115 -5.55 -9.23 11.39
N ARG A 116 -5.37 -9.71 12.63
CA ARG A 116 -5.99 -9.14 13.83
C ARG A 116 -5.08 -8.05 14.44
N PRO A 117 -5.40 -6.75 14.28
CA PRO A 117 -4.66 -5.70 14.96
C PRO A 117 -4.84 -5.86 16.49
N GLY A 118 -3.72 -6.10 17.20
CA GLY A 118 -3.71 -6.23 18.67
C GLY A 118 -3.50 -7.64 19.23
N ALA A 119 -3.11 -8.62 18.42
CA ALA A 119 -2.58 -9.88 18.96
C ALA A 119 -1.15 -9.64 19.47
N GLU A 120 -1.05 -9.27 20.75
CA GLU A 120 0.17 -9.33 21.54
C GLU A 120 0.88 -10.69 21.31
N THR A 121 2.19 -10.66 21.12
CA THR A 121 3.09 -11.81 20.90
C THR A 121 2.63 -13.11 21.58
N GLY A 122 2.16 -14.10 20.82
CA GLY A 122 1.89 -15.45 21.35
C GLY A 122 0.80 -16.32 20.71
N GLY A 123 0.18 -15.94 19.59
CA GLY A 123 -0.76 -16.79 18.84
C GLY A 123 -0.09 -17.52 17.67
N PRO A 124 -0.59 -18.71 17.25
CA PRO A 124 0.12 -19.58 16.33
C PRO A 124 0.38 -18.88 15.01
N VAL A 125 1.60 -19.02 14.51
CA VAL A 125 1.93 -18.74 13.11
C VAL A 125 0.97 -19.55 12.25
N VAL A 126 -0.07 -18.90 11.73
CA VAL A 126 -0.95 -19.55 10.76
C VAL A 126 -0.07 -19.77 9.53
N PRO A 127 0.16 -21.02 9.09
CA PRO A 127 0.92 -21.24 7.88
C PRO A 127 0.09 -20.68 6.73
N VAL A 128 0.53 -19.56 6.16
CA VAL A 128 0.00 -19.03 4.90
C VAL A 128 0.17 -20.13 3.86
N CYS A 129 -0.92 -20.76 3.48
CA CYS A 129 -0.93 -21.70 2.37
C CYS A 129 -0.98 -20.88 1.08
N LEU A 130 0.20 -20.65 0.49
CA LEU A 130 0.31 -20.04 -0.84
C LEU A 130 -0.48 -20.88 -1.86
N PRO A 131 -1.09 -20.26 -2.89
CA PRO A 131 -1.78 -21.00 -3.94
C PRO A 131 -0.79 -21.94 -4.64
N GLY A 132 -0.95 -23.25 -4.45
CA GLY A 132 -0.13 -24.29 -5.08
C GLY A 132 0.87 -25.03 -4.19
N ALA A 133 0.97 -24.71 -2.90
CA ALA A 133 1.74 -25.51 -1.94
C ALA A 133 0.80 -26.24 -0.97
N ALA A 134 0.82 -27.57 -0.98
CA ALA A 134 0.01 -28.38 -0.07
C ALA A 134 0.30 -28.00 1.39
N CYS A 135 -0.73 -27.59 2.13
CA CYS A 135 -0.63 -27.32 3.56
C CYS A 135 -0.41 -28.65 4.31
N GLY A 136 0.80 -28.87 4.80
CA GLY A 136 1.14 -29.97 5.70
C GLY A 136 1.40 -29.42 7.10
N VAL A 137 0.71 -29.97 8.09
CA VAL A 137 1.06 -29.87 9.51
C VAL A 137 1.24 -31.29 10.03
N GLU A 138 2.42 -31.61 10.55
CA GLU A 138 2.60 -32.63 11.61
C GLU A 138 2.58 -31.91 12.96
#